data_AF-A0AA85BDL8-F1
#
_entry.id   AF-A0AA85BDL8-F1
#
_cell.length_a   1.000
_cell.length_b   1.000
_cell.length_c   1.000
_cell.angle_alpha   90.00
_cell.angle_beta   90.00
_cell.angle_gamma   90.00
#
_symmetry.space_group_name_H-M   'P 1'
#
loop_
_entity.id
_entity.type
_entity.pdbx_description
1 polymer ?
#
loop_
_entity_poly.entity_id
_entity_poly.type
_entity_poly.pdbx_seq_one_letter_code
_entity_poly.pdbx_strand_id
1 'polypeptide(L)'
;MFDIAIDVGRYSEFIPWCNQSTVLEQGENNMLACLGVGFPPLSESYMSRITFQRPKHLKSVAQNAGMFHHLINEWHFHPGLPENPNSCFVEFSVDFEFRSPIYSKIAGLFFDQVVTVMVNAFMDRAKMSMNSNLCVVTQKIGRFLLIGLNRPEKGNLINQTTASMLNDILYNQFDKDDNIIGGVLYGEGKDFCLGLDMEELTDYIKQNPTCDNTSLNRLYSCLSIDSTKLTFSKPLIAAIAGKAIGAGLELTLACDLRVAEIDSILSLHKRKHCIPMMNMGTIRLPGLIGLSRSLDMILTGRELHANEALEFGLVNRVTPTGTAIGVSVKMIDAIYRLPGLSALYADRSNVIRASQYSMNSELAKMEYNEALNAFKNEGINVINEKLSDQPTTERECNGK
;
A
#
# COMPACT_ATOMS: atom_id res chain seq x y z
N MET A 1 2.87 -11.16 -15.16
CA MET A 1 2.29 -12.52 -15.23
C MET A 1 3.29 -13.55 -15.75
N PHE A 2 3.95 -13.31 -16.90
CA PHE A 2 5.02 -14.19 -17.39
C PHE A 2 6.06 -14.54 -16.30
N ASP A 3 6.55 -13.54 -15.57
CA ASP A 3 7.56 -13.76 -14.53
C ASP A 3 7.10 -14.66 -13.38
N ILE A 4 5.79 -14.73 -13.12
CA ILE A 4 5.21 -15.62 -12.12
C ILE A 4 5.13 -17.04 -12.68
N ALA A 5 4.75 -17.18 -13.95
CA ALA A 5 4.66 -18.47 -14.61
C ALA A 5 6.05 -19.11 -14.80
N ILE A 6 7.10 -18.33 -15.08
CA ILE A 6 8.46 -18.88 -15.24
C ILE A 6 9.18 -19.15 -13.92
N ASP A 7 8.70 -18.61 -12.80
CA ASP A 7 9.29 -18.80 -11.46
C ASP A 7 8.91 -20.15 -10.84
N VAL A 8 9.25 -21.21 -11.58
CA VAL A 8 8.89 -22.59 -11.26
C VAL A 8 9.40 -22.99 -9.87
N GLY A 9 10.60 -22.54 -9.49
CA GLY A 9 11.22 -22.88 -8.20
C GLY A 9 10.38 -22.51 -6.97
N ARG A 10 9.43 -21.58 -7.10
CA ARG A 10 8.55 -21.14 -6.00
C ARG A 10 7.15 -21.74 -6.05
N TYR A 11 6.88 -22.65 -6.98
CA TYR A 11 5.54 -23.23 -7.14
C TYR A 11 5.04 -23.93 -5.88
N SER A 12 5.91 -24.61 -5.12
CA SER A 12 5.54 -25.25 -3.85
C SER A 12 5.14 -24.26 -2.75
N GLU A 13 5.40 -22.96 -2.91
CA GLU A 13 4.97 -21.92 -1.95
C GLU A 13 3.48 -21.57 -2.09
N PHE A 14 2.89 -21.71 -3.29
CA PHE A 14 1.57 -21.14 -3.57
C PHE A 14 0.65 -21.99 -4.45
N ILE A 15 1.17 -22.94 -5.23
CA ILE A 15 0.33 -23.80 -6.07
C ILE A 15 -0.21 -24.94 -5.21
N PRO A 16 -1.55 -25.08 -5.07
CA PRO A 16 -2.15 -26.19 -4.35
C PRO A 16 -1.73 -27.52 -4.97
N TRP A 17 -1.43 -28.49 -4.12
CA TRP A 17 -0.97 -29.84 -4.51
C TRP A 17 0.41 -29.89 -5.18
N CYS A 18 1.13 -28.76 -5.29
CA CYS A 18 2.55 -28.78 -5.64
C CYS A 18 3.38 -29.04 -4.38
N ASN A 19 3.69 -30.31 -4.13
CA ASN A 19 4.42 -30.78 -2.97
C ASN A 19 5.94 -30.78 -3.18
N GLN A 20 6.41 -30.61 -4.41
CA GLN A 20 7.83 -30.43 -4.73
C GLN A 20 7.97 -29.50 -5.93
N SER A 21 8.87 -28.52 -5.81
CA SER A 21 9.35 -27.75 -6.96
C SER A 21 10.80 -27.36 -6.78
N THR A 22 11.67 -27.85 -7.66
CA THR A 22 13.11 -27.60 -7.57
C THR A 22 13.69 -27.42 -8.96
N VAL A 23 14.27 -26.25 -9.22
CA VAL A 23 15.02 -26.00 -10.45
C VAL A 23 16.38 -26.68 -10.36
N LEU A 24 16.69 -27.54 -11.32
CA LEU A 24 17.93 -28.31 -11.37
C LEU A 24 18.93 -27.68 -12.33
N GLU A 25 18.46 -27.20 -13.48
CA GLU A 25 19.28 -26.54 -14.50
C GLU A 25 18.51 -25.34 -15.08
N GLN A 26 19.22 -24.26 -15.37
CA GLN A 26 18.65 -23.06 -15.98
C GLN A 26 19.58 -22.53 -17.07
N GLY A 27 19.09 -22.50 -18.31
CA GLY A 27 19.74 -21.88 -19.46
C GLY A 27 19.04 -20.59 -19.88
N GLU A 28 19.45 -20.00 -21.01
CA GLU A 28 18.90 -18.72 -21.50
C GLU A 28 17.39 -18.80 -21.82
N ASN A 29 16.95 -19.87 -22.49
CA ASN A 29 15.56 -20.07 -22.95
C ASN A 29 15.00 -21.46 -22.56
N ASN A 30 15.66 -22.15 -21.64
CA ASN A 30 15.24 -23.45 -21.15
C ASN A 30 15.53 -23.62 -19.66
N MET A 31 14.82 -24.54 -19.03
CA MET A 31 14.95 -24.89 -17.63
C MET A 31 14.58 -26.37 -17.45
N LEU A 32 15.28 -27.04 -16.54
CA LEU A 32 14.92 -28.38 -16.09
C LEU A 32 14.55 -28.29 -14.61
N ALA A 33 13.34 -28.73 -14.25
CA ALA A 33 12.86 -28.70 -12.88
C ALA A 33 12.28 -30.07 -12.47
N CYS A 34 12.44 -30.44 -11.21
CA CYS A 34 11.72 -31.57 -10.61
C CYS A 34 10.45 -31.04 -9.96
N LEU A 35 9.29 -31.56 -10.40
CA LEU A 35 7.97 -31.16 -9.92
C LEU A 35 7.27 -32.36 -9.28
N GLY A 36 6.61 -32.11 -8.16
CA GLY A 36 5.73 -33.06 -7.48
C GLY A 36 4.29 -32.55 -7.53
N VAL A 37 3.36 -33.44 -7.88
CA VAL A 37 1.93 -33.21 -7.87
C VAL A 37 1.28 -34.23 -6.95
N GLY A 38 0.52 -33.77 -5.95
CA GLY A 38 -0.14 -34.62 -4.95
C GLY A 38 -1.55 -34.15 -4.63
N PHE A 39 -2.55 -34.67 -5.37
CA PHE A 39 -3.97 -34.47 -5.09
C PHE A 39 -4.64 -35.84 -4.91
N PRO A 40 -5.39 -36.13 -3.84
CA PRO A 40 -5.95 -37.47 -3.63
C PRO A 40 -6.82 -37.95 -4.81
N PRO A 41 -6.64 -39.19 -5.33
CA PRO A 41 -5.73 -40.26 -4.90
C PRO A 41 -4.36 -40.29 -5.64
N LEU A 42 -4.04 -39.26 -6.42
CA LEU A 42 -2.88 -39.17 -7.31
C LEU A 42 -1.69 -38.47 -6.61
N SER A 43 -0.53 -39.12 -6.59
CA SER A 43 0.72 -38.50 -6.14
C SER A 43 1.87 -38.97 -7.00
N GLU A 44 2.60 -38.04 -7.61
CA GLU A 44 3.71 -38.34 -8.50
C GLU A 44 4.74 -37.21 -8.49
N SER A 45 6.01 -37.57 -8.67
CA SER A 45 7.08 -36.63 -9.01
C SER A 45 7.64 -36.96 -10.39
N TYR A 46 7.88 -35.93 -11.19
CA TYR A 46 8.42 -36.05 -12.54
C TYR A 46 9.42 -34.93 -12.85
N MET A 47 10.19 -35.11 -13.91
CA MET A 47 11.11 -34.11 -14.42
C MET A 47 10.39 -33.27 -15.46
N SER A 48 10.38 -31.95 -15.36
CA SER A 48 9.74 -31.07 -16.33
C SER A 48 10.79 -30.30 -17.10
N ARG A 49 10.84 -30.52 -18.42
CA ARG A 49 11.66 -29.70 -19.32
C ARG A 49 10.83 -28.52 -19.78
N ILE A 50 11.25 -27.34 -19.37
CA ILE A 50 10.57 -26.08 -19.64
C ILE A 50 11.37 -25.31 -20.70
N THR A 51 10.69 -24.82 -21.72
CA THR A 51 11.23 -23.96 -22.78
C THR A 51 10.39 -22.70 -22.87
N PHE A 52 11.01 -21.55 -23.06
CA PHE A 52 10.28 -20.28 -23.03
C PHE A 52 10.87 -19.23 -23.96
N GLN A 53 10.02 -18.33 -24.41
CA GLN A 53 10.38 -17.12 -25.13
C GLN A 53 9.81 -15.92 -24.39
N ARG A 54 10.69 -15.15 -23.74
CA ARG A 54 10.28 -13.95 -23.00
C ARG A 54 9.71 -12.87 -23.94
N PRO A 55 8.59 -12.19 -23.58
CA PRO A 55 7.61 -12.49 -22.53
C PRO A 55 6.37 -13.26 -23.04
N LYS A 56 6.45 -13.91 -24.21
CA LYS A 56 5.28 -14.34 -24.99
C LYS A 56 4.83 -15.77 -24.73
N HIS A 57 5.76 -16.68 -24.43
CA HIS A 57 5.47 -18.11 -24.49
C HIS A 57 6.26 -18.91 -23.46
N LEU A 58 5.61 -19.89 -22.85
CA LEU A 58 6.19 -20.84 -21.91
C LEU A 58 5.57 -22.21 -22.19
N LYS A 59 6.40 -23.23 -22.40
CA LYS A 59 5.98 -24.62 -22.58
C LYS A 59 6.74 -25.52 -21.64
N SER A 60 6.03 -26.40 -20.93
CA SER A 60 6.63 -27.42 -20.08
C SER A 60 6.22 -28.81 -20.56
N VAL A 61 7.18 -29.73 -20.66
CA VAL A 61 6.94 -31.12 -21.05
C VAL A 61 7.46 -32.03 -19.94
N ALA A 62 6.58 -32.84 -19.37
CA ALA A 62 6.96 -33.84 -18.39
C ALA A 62 7.80 -34.96 -19.04
N GLN A 63 8.87 -35.33 -18.36
CA GLN A 63 9.82 -36.40 -18.67
C GLN A 63 9.83 -37.36 -17.48
N ASN A 64 9.90 -38.66 -17.78
CA ASN A 64 9.89 -39.72 -16.77
C ASN A 64 8.67 -39.70 -15.84
N ALA A 65 7.54 -39.20 -16.33
CA ALA A 65 6.26 -39.33 -15.65
C ALA A 65 5.77 -40.79 -15.78
N GLY A 66 5.73 -41.50 -14.66
CA GLY A 66 5.23 -42.86 -14.54
C GLY A 66 3.71 -42.98 -14.71
N MET A 67 2.90 -41.97 -14.34
CA MET A 67 1.44 -42.02 -14.52
C MET A 67 0.97 -41.52 -15.88
N PHE A 68 1.75 -40.67 -16.55
CA PHE A 68 1.39 -40.02 -17.80
C PHE A 68 2.09 -40.65 -19.02
N HIS A 69 1.38 -40.78 -20.14
CA HIS A 69 1.96 -40.98 -21.47
C HIS A 69 2.61 -39.68 -21.95
N HIS A 70 1.88 -38.57 -21.81
CA HIS A 70 2.38 -37.21 -21.94
C HIS A 70 1.68 -36.29 -20.94
N LEU A 71 2.39 -35.23 -20.56
CA LEU A 71 1.84 -34.09 -19.82
C LEU A 71 2.58 -32.86 -20.32
N ILE A 72 1.85 -31.98 -20.98
CA ILE A 72 2.34 -30.78 -21.64
C ILE A 72 1.50 -29.62 -21.11
N ASN A 73 2.16 -28.60 -20.58
CA ASN A 73 1.51 -27.33 -20.25
C ASN A 73 2.05 -26.26 -21.18
N GLU A 74 1.16 -25.42 -21.71
CA GLU A 74 1.54 -24.35 -22.60
C GLU A 74 0.84 -23.05 -22.21
N TRP A 75 1.59 -21.96 -22.21
CA TRP A 75 1.14 -20.64 -21.83
C TRP A 75 1.48 -19.66 -22.94
N HIS A 76 0.48 -18.91 -23.39
CA HIS A 76 0.65 -17.78 -24.30
C HIS A 76 0.22 -16.50 -23.60
N PHE A 77 1.05 -15.46 -23.72
CA PHE A 77 0.83 -14.16 -23.11
C PHE A 77 0.63 -13.13 -24.22
N HIS A 78 -0.56 -12.53 -24.25
CA HIS A 78 -0.94 -11.54 -25.24
C HIS A 78 -1.10 -10.15 -24.58
N PRO A 79 -0.89 -9.06 -25.33
CA PRO A 79 -1.28 -7.73 -24.89
C PRO A 79 -2.75 -7.71 -24.45
N GLY A 80 -3.05 -6.99 -23.37
CA GLY A 80 -4.40 -6.91 -22.82
C GLY A 80 -5.30 -5.92 -23.57
N LEU A 81 -6.24 -5.34 -22.85
CA LEU A 81 -7.22 -4.39 -23.39
C LEU A 81 -6.52 -3.14 -23.94
N PRO A 82 -6.91 -2.61 -25.11
CA PRO A 82 -6.32 -1.40 -25.70
C PRO A 82 -6.38 -0.17 -24.78
N GLU A 83 -7.41 -0.11 -23.93
CA GLU A 83 -7.66 0.98 -22.98
C GLU A 83 -6.82 0.87 -21.70
N ASN A 84 -6.24 -0.31 -21.43
CA ASN A 84 -5.41 -0.54 -20.25
C ASN A 84 -4.06 -1.16 -20.64
N PRO A 85 -3.00 -0.34 -20.83
CA PRO A 85 -1.68 -0.82 -21.22
C PRO A 85 -1.03 -1.72 -20.16
N ASN A 86 -1.54 -1.74 -18.92
CA ASN A 86 -1.06 -2.58 -17.82
C ASN A 86 -1.83 -3.91 -17.70
N SER A 87 -2.59 -4.31 -18.72
CA SER A 87 -3.31 -5.58 -18.75
C SER A 87 -2.70 -6.58 -19.74
N CYS A 88 -2.92 -7.88 -19.51
CA CYS A 88 -2.53 -8.96 -20.43
C CYS A 88 -3.60 -10.05 -20.49
N PHE A 89 -3.75 -10.70 -21.64
CA PHE A 89 -4.49 -11.94 -21.75
C PHE A 89 -3.54 -13.13 -21.63
N VAL A 90 -3.98 -14.15 -20.90
CA VAL A 90 -3.21 -15.38 -20.71
C VAL A 90 -4.05 -16.54 -21.23
N GLU A 91 -3.52 -17.24 -22.23
CA GLU A 91 -4.06 -18.51 -22.69
C GLU A 91 -3.23 -19.62 -22.06
N PHE A 92 -3.87 -20.46 -21.25
CA PHE A 92 -3.24 -21.58 -20.58
C PHE A 92 -3.91 -22.88 -21.05
N SER A 93 -3.11 -23.81 -21.53
CA SER A 93 -3.56 -25.14 -21.97
C SER A 93 -2.76 -26.24 -21.28
N VAL A 94 -3.46 -27.34 -21.00
CA VAL A 94 -2.90 -28.56 -20.43
C VAL A 94 -3.33 -29.73 -21.30
N ASP A 95 -2.37 -30.42 -21.91
CA ASP A 95 -2.56 -31.63 -22.70
C ASP A 95 -1.89 -32.81 -22.00
N PHE A 96 -2.66 -33.85 -21.70
CA PHE A 96 -2.15 -35.01 -20.98
C PHE A 96 -2.90 -36.29 -21.35
N GLU A 97 -2.24 -37.42 -21.16
CA GLU A 97 -2.84 -38.74 -21.26
C GLU A 97 -2.32 -39.62 -20.12
N PHE A 98 -3.21 -40.28 -19.40
CA PHE A 98 -2.83 -41.24 -18.37
C PHE A 98 -2.53 -42.60 -18.99
N ARG A 99 -1.52 -43.29 -18.47
CA ARG A 99 -1.23 -44.69 -18.85
C ARG A 99 -2.32 -45.67 -18.39
N SER A 100 -3.03 -45.33 -17.31
CA SER A 100 -4.09 -46.17 -16.74
C SER A 100 -5.48 -45.65 -17.14
N PRO A 101 -6.33 -46.50 -17.75
CA PRO A 101 -7.72 -46.16 -18.04
C PRO A 101 -8.54 -45.83 -16.79
N ILE A 102 -8.15 -46.37 -15.63
CA ILE A 102 -8.79 -46.08 -14.34
C ILE A 102 -8.48 -44.66 -13.91
N TYR A 103 -7.22 -44.23 -14.02
CA TYR A 103 -6.82 -42.86 -13.67
C TYR A 103 -7.42 -41.82 -14.62
N SER A 104 -7.55 -42.14 -15.91
CA SER A 104 -8.26 -41.29 -16.87
C SER A 104 -9.71 -41.01 -16.46
N LYS A 105 -10.46 -42.05 -16.03
CA LYS A 105 -11.84 -41.88 -15.54
C LYS A 105 -11.92 -41.10 -14.23
N ILE A 106 -11.01 -41.32 -13.29
CA ILE A 106 -11.01 -40.62 -11.99
C ILE A 106 -10.65 -39.15 -12.17
N ALA A 107 -9.64 -38.84 -12.97
CA ALA A 107 -9.22 -37.46 -13.22
C ALA A 107 -10.34 -36.63 -13.88
N GLY A 108 -11.11 -37.23 -14.79
CA GLY A 108 -12.26 -36.58 -15.42
C GLY A 108 -13.35 -36.12 -14.44
N LEU A 109 -13.47 -36.74 -13.26
CA LEU A 109 -14.46 -36.35 -12.24
C LEU A 109 -14.10 -35.05 -11.50
N PHE A 110 -12.81 -34.68 -11.46
CA PHE A 110 -12.30 -33.55 -10.67
C PHE A 110 -11.53 -32.52 -11.49
N PHE A 111 -11.46 -32.70 -12.82
CA PHE A 111 -10.63 -31.90 -13.71
C PHE A 111 -10.93 -30.39 -13.61
N ASP A 112 -12.19 -30.01 -13.77
CA ASP A 112 -12.61 -28.60 -13.72
C ASP A 112 -12.26 -27.94 -12.38
N GLN A 113 -12.37 -28.70 -11.30
CA GLN A 113 -12.02 -28.23 -9.96
C GLN A 113 -10.52 -28.00 -9.82
N VAL A 114 -9.70 -28.93 -10.32
CA VAL A 114 -8.23 -28.82 -10.27
C VAL A 114 -7.75 -27.62 -11.08
N VAL A 115 -8.24 -27.46 -12.31
CA VAL A 115 -7.88 -26.32 -13.18
C VAL A 115 -8.28 -25.01 -12.53
N THR A 116 -9.51 -24.91 -12.00
CA THR A 116 -9.98 -23.70 -11.32
C THR A 116 -9.09 -23.32 -10.13
N VAL A 117 -8.72 -24.30 -9.31
CA VAL A 117 -7.84 -24.09 -8.14
C VAL A 117 -6.44 -23.64 -8.56
N MET A 118 -5.85 -24.26 -9.59
CA MET A 118 -4.53 -23.85 -10.11
C MET A 118 -4.56 -22.44 -10.71
N VAL A 119 -5.54 -22.12 -11.55
CA VAL A 119 -5.68 -20.78 -12.16
C VAL A 119 -5.82 -19.71 -11.08
N ASN A 120 -6.66 -19.95 -10.07
CA ASN A 120 -6.83 -19.02 -8.96
C ASN A 120 -5.54 -18.79 -8.17
N ALA A 121 -4.74 -19.83 -7.95
CA ALA A 121 -3.46 -19.70 -7.25
C ALA A 121 -2.47 -18.76 -7.99
N PHE A 122 -2.39 -18.90 -9.32
CA PHE A 122 -1.59 -17.99 -10.15
C PHE A 122 -2.13 -16.56 -10.17
N MET A 123 -3.45 -16.40 -10.24
CA MET A 123 -4.11 -15.09 -10.17
C MET A 123 -3.87 -14.41 -8.82
N ASP A 124 -3.94 -15.15 -7.72
CA ASP A 124 -3.72 -14.59 -6.38
C ASP A 124 -2.24 -14.26 -6.15
N ARG A 125 -1.31 -15.09 -6.64
CA ARG A 125 0.12 -14.76 -6.66
C ARG A 125 0.40 -13.51 -7.48
N ALA A 126 -0.30 -13.31 -8.59
CA ALA A 126 -0.20 -12.10 -9.40
C ALA A 126 -0.71 -10.86 -8.68
N LYS A 127 -1.86 -10.94 -8.00
CA LYS A 127 -2.36 -9.85 -7.15
C LYS A 127 -1.37 -9.52 -6.04
N MET A 128 -0.82 -10.53 -5.37
CA MET A 128 0.17 -10.34 -4.30
C MET A 128 1.46 -9.69 -4.82
N SER A 129 1.98 -10.14 -5.96
CA SER A 129 3.18 -9.57 -6.58
C SER A 129 2.97 -8.17 -7.13
N MET A 130 1.75 -7.83 -7.59
CA MET A 130 1.42 -6.45 -7.94
C MET A 130 1.34 -5.60 -6.68
N ASN A 131 0.62 -6.05 -5.65
CA ASN A 131 0.45 -5.32 -4.40
C ASN A 131 1.78 -5.11 -3.65
N SER A 132 2.72 -6.07 -3.70
CA SER A 132 4.03 -5.92 -3.06
C SER A 132 4.90 -4.82 -3.67
N ASN A 133 4.64 -4.44 -4.92
CA ASN A 133 5.33 -3.33 -5.60
C ASN A 133 4.59 -1.99 -5.47
N LEU A 134 3.36 -2.00 -4.93
CA LEU A 134 2.58 -0.79 -4.73
C LEU A 134 2.91 -0.19 -3.36
N CYS A 135 3.25 1.09 -3.34
CA CYS A 135 3.46 1.86 -2.11
C CYS A 135 2.17 2.19 -1.35
N VAL A 136 1.00 1.94 -1.97
CA VAL A 136 -0.32 1.98 -1.32
C VAL A 136 -1.12 0.77 -1.80
N VAL A 137 -1.65 0.00 -0.86
CA VAL A 137 -2.46 -1.20 -1.12
C VAL A 137 -3.90 -0.97 -0.73
N THR A 138 -4.83 -1.63 -1.42
CA THR A 138 -6.26 -1.59 -1.07
C THR A 138 -6.84 -2.98 -0.91
N GLN A 139 -7.77 -3.11 0.03
CA GLN A 139 -8.55 -4.33 0.23
C GLN A 139 -10.01 -3.97 0.49
N LYS A 140 -10.92 -4.54 -0.30
CA LYS A 140 -12.36 -4.39 -0.08
C LYS A 140 -12.85 -5.47 0.88
N ILE A 141 -13.48 -5.07 1.98
CA ILE A 141 -14.17 -5.97 2.91
C ILE A 141 -15.65 -5.58 2.91
N GLY A 142 -16.45 -6.37 2.20
CA GLY A 142 -17.87 -6.06 1.98
C GLY A 142 -18.04 -4.71 1.27
N ARG A 143 -18.58 -3.72 2.00
CA ARG A 143 -18.81 -2.35 1.52
C ARG A 143 -17.80 -1.33 2.04
N PHE A 144 -16.70 -1.78 2.63
CA PHE A 144 -15.65 -0.90 3.15
C PHE A 144 -14.34 -1.10 2.40
N LEU A 145 -13.55 -0.03 2.34
CA LEU A 145 -12.22 -0.05 1.74
C LEU A 145 -11.14 0.11 2.81
N LEU A 146 -10.25 -0.87 2.91
CA LEU A 146 -9.00 -0.73 3.66
C LEU A 146 -7.95 -0.16 2.72
N ILE A 147 -7.26 0.88 3.18
CA ILE A 147 -6.25 1.63 2.43
C ILE A 147 -4.98 1.61 3.26
N GLY A 148 -3.97 0.87 2.81
CA GLY A 148 -2.72 0.66 3.52
C GLY A 148 -1.57 1.39 2.85
N LEU A 149 -0.82 2.20 3.60
CA LEU A 149 0.51 2.63 3.17
C LEU A 149 1.45 1.43 3.25
N ASN A 150 2.16 1.12 2.17
CA ASN A 150 2.93 -0.11 2.02
C ASN A 150 4.39 0.17 1.65
N ARG A 151 5.09 0.84 2.55
CA ARG A 151 6.56 0.99 2.56
C ARG A 151 7.10 0.73 3.98
N PRO A 152 6.75 -0.41 4.62
CA PRO A 152 7.03 -0.67 6.03
C PRO A 152 8.53 -0.59 6.38
N GLU A 153 9.40 -0.96 5.44
CA GLU A 153 10.85 -0.93 5.58
C GLU A 153 11.41 0.50 5.76
N LYS A 154 10.71 1.50 5.20
CA LYS A 154 10.99 2.92 5.40
C LYS A 154 10.08 3.58 6.44
N GLY A 155 9.23 2.82 7.13
CA GLY A 155 8.24 3.37 8.07
C GLY A 155 7.12 4.16 7.38
N ASN A 156 6.71 3.71 6.19
CA ASN A 156 5.60 4.29 5.43
C ASN A 156 5.78 5.78 5.13
N LEU A 157 7.02 6.21 4.87
CA LEU A 157 7.33 7.57 4.44
C LEU A 157 6.61 7.91 3.13
N ILE A 158 6.10 9.12 3.05
CA ILE A 158 5.33 9.63 1.93
C ILE A 158 6.29 10.30 0.95
N ASN A 159 6.45 9.66 -0.20
CA ASN A 159 7.14 10.19 -1.37
C ASN A 159 6.10 10.63 -2.43
N GLN A 160 6.55 11.21 -3.54
CA GLN A 160 5.64 11.70 -4.59
C GLN A 160 4.71 10.60 -5.12
N THR A 161 5.24 9.40 -5.36
CA THR A 161 4.47 8.24 -5.86
C THR A 161 3.41 7.81 -4.86
N THR A 162 3.77 7.68 -3.58
CA THR A 162 2.87 7.29 -2.49
C THR A 162 1.71 8.27 -2.38
N ALA A 163 2.02 9.56 -2.41
CA ALA A 163 1.00 10.58 -2.26
C ALA A 163 0.06 10.67 -3.46
N SER A 164 0.58 10.56 -4.70
CA SER A 164 -0.24 10.49 -5.91
C SER A 164 -1.17 9.27 -5.91
N MET A 165 -0.65 8.10 -5.53
CA MET A 165 -1.44 6.86 -5.47
C MET A 165 -2.49 6.93 -4.37
N LEU A 166 -2.14 7.43 -3.19
CA LEU A 166 -3.08 7.61 -2.08
C LEU A 166 -4.22 8.55 -2.48
N ASN A 167 -3.91 9.67 -3.14
CA ASN A 167 -4.91 10.62 -3.64
C ASN A 167 -5.84 10.00 -4.68
N ASP A 168 -5.30 9.27 -5.66
CA ASP A 168 -6.10 8.57 -6.66
C ASP A 168 -7.05 7.56 -6.01
N ILE A 169 -6.55 6.74 -5.09
CA ILE A 169 -7.34 5.75 -4.35
C ILE A 169 -8.43 6.43 -3.52
N LEU A 170 -8.07 7.45 -2.74
CA LEU A 170 -9.02 8.18 -1.88
C LEU A 170 -10.13 8.84 -2.71
N TYR A 171 -9.81 9.36 -3.89
CA TYR A 171 -10.77 10.03 -4.75
C TYR A 171 -11.61 9.06 -5.59
N ASN A 172 -10.96 8.18 -6.35
CA ASN A 172 -11.63 7.32 -7.32
C ASN A 172 -12.20 6.05 -6.71
N GLN A 173 -11.49 5.39 -5.79
CA GLN A 173 -11.92 4.11 -5.21
C GLN A 173 -12.73 4.31 -3.92
N PHE A 174 -12.37 5.28 -3.09
CA PHE A 174 -13.06 5.52 -1.82
C PHE A 174 -14.24 6.50 -1.97
N ASP A 175 -13.99 7.74 -2.39
CA ASP A 175 -15.02 8.79 -2.39
C ASP A 175 -16.07 8.59 -3.51
N LYS A 176 -15.65 8.21 -4.72
CA LYS A 176 -16.54 8.07 -5.89
C LYS A 176 -17.26 6.73 -6.06
N ASP A 177 -16.75 5.63 -5.51
CA ASP A 177 -17.41 4.31 -5.68
C ASP A 177 -18.61 4.18 -4.73
N ASP A 178 -19.84 4.25 -5.24
CA ASP A 178 -21.08 4.12 -4.46
C ASP A 178 -21.24 2.76 -3.75
N ASN A 179 -20.47 1.74 -4.16
CA ASN A 179 -20.43 0.45 -3.47
C ASN A 179 -19.63 0.52 -2.16
N ILE A 180 -18.72 1.49 -2.05
CA ILE A 180 -17.96 1.78 -0.84
C ILE A 180 -18.71 2.82 -0.04
N ILE A 181 -18.96 2.50 1.24
CA ILE A 181 -19.69 3.39 2.14
C ILE A 181 -18.79 3.98 3.22
N GLY A 182 -17.65 3.36 3.51
CA GLY A 182 -16.67 3.84 4.50
C GLY A 182 -15.31 3.17 4.31
N GLY A 183 -14.28 3.64 5.02
CA GLY A 183 -12.93 3.11 4.89
C GLY A 183 -12.08 3.16 6.14
N VAL A 184 -10.98 2.42 6.11
CA VAL A 184 -9.94 2.41 7.14
C VAL A 184 -8.60 2.74 6.48
N LEU A 185 -7.93 3.80 6.94
CA LEU A 185 -6.57 4.14 6.56
C LEU A 185 -5.60 3.57 7.60
N TYR A 186 -4.55 2.88 7.17
CA TYR A 186 -3.53 2.28 8.03
C TYR A 186 -2.15 2.28 7.36
N GLY A 187 -1.12 1.91 8.11
CA GLY A 187 0.21 1.61 7.59
C GLY A 187 0.55 0.14 7.77
N GLU A 188 1.14 -0.47 6.75
CA GLU A 188 1.69 -1.82 6.83
C GLU A 188 2.90 -1.86 7.76
N GLY A 189 3.08 -2.98 8.46
CA GLY A 189 4.18 -3.18 9.38
C GLY A 189 4.02 -2.45 10.72
N LYS A 190 5.13 -1.91 11.23
CA LYS A 190 5.25 -1.46 12.63
C LYS A 190 4.69 -0.06 12.92
N ASP A 191 4.69 0.83 11.93
CA ASP A 191 4.41 2.25 12.10
C ASP A 191 3.32 2.65 11.09
N PHE A 192 2.39 3.49 11.51
CA PHE A 192 1.39 4.06 10.63
C PHE A 192 2.03 4.85 9.49
N CYS A 193 2.80 5.90 9.83
CA CYS A 193 3.50 6.74 8.86
C CYS A 193 4.47 7.68 9.59
N LEU A 194 5.75 7.64 9.21
CA LEU A 194 6.79 8.50 9.79
C LEU A 194 6.88 9.90 9.17
N GLY A 195 6.03 10.23 8.20
CA GLY A 195 5.98 11.56 7.58
C GLY A 195 6.54 11.56 6.16
N LEU A 196 7.18 12.67 5.77
CA LEU A 196 7.68 12.88 4.41
C LEU A 196 9.01 12.15 4.17
N ASP A 197 9.17 11.58 2.98
CA ASP A 197 10.42 10.99 2.52
C ASP A 197 11.47 12.09 2.30
N MET A 198 12.21 12.40 3.37
CA MET A 198 13.19 13.48 3.37
C MET A 198 14.33 13.23 2.39
N GLU A 199 14.68 11.98 2.10
CA GLU A 199 15.73 11.65 1.11
C GLU A 199 15.30 12.10 -0.29
N GLU A 200 14.08 11.76 -0.70
CA GLU A 200 13.52 12.19 -2.00
C GLU A 200 13.41 13.71 -2.09
N LEU A 201 12.92 14.37 -1.04
CA LEU A 201 12.84 15.83 -0.97
C LEU A 201 14.21 16.48 -1.12
N THR A 202 15.21 15.90 -0.46
CA THR A 202 16.59 16.37 -0.50
C THR A 202 17.20 16.24 -1.89
N ASP A 203 17.02 15.08 -2.53
CA ASP A 203 17.52 14.83 -3.89
C ASP A 203 16.83 15.73 -4.92
N TYR A 204 15.53 15.99 -4.73
CA TYR A 204 14.78 16.94 -5.55
C TYR A 204 15.34 18.37 -5.44
N ILE A 205 15.60 18.84 -4.22
CA ILE A 205 16.17 20.18 -3.97
C ILE A 205 17.57 20.30 -4.62
N LYS A 206 18.42 19.27 -4.49
CA LYS A 206 19.74 19.24 -5.15
C LYS A 206 19.64 19.36 -6.67
N GLN A 207 18.68 18.66 -7.27
CA GLN A 207 18.47 18.67 -8.72
C GLN A 207 17.84 19.98 -9.21
N ASN A 208 17.16 20.72 -8.33
CA ASN A 208 16.45 21.96 -8.65
C ASN A 208 16.85 23.10 -7.70
N PRO A 209 18.13 23.53 -7.69
CA PRO A 209 18.68 24.45 -6.68
C PRO A 209 18.05 25.85 -6.71
N THR A 210 17.45 26.26 -7.83
CA THR A 210 16.73 27.54 -7.95
C THR A 210 15.31 27.49 -7.39
N CYS A 211 14.80 26.29 -7.04
CA CYS A 211 13.55 26.05 -6.31
C CYS A 211 12.46 27.11 -6.58
N ASP A 212 12.00 27.22 -7.83
CA ASP A 212 10.95 28.18 -8.14
C ASP A 212 9.66 27.81 -7.38
N ASN A 213 8.79 28.80 -7.16
CA ASN A 213 7.54 28.60 -6.41
C ASN A 213 6.70 27.45 -7.00
N THR A 214 6.79 27.22 -8.31
CA THR A 214 6.01 26.24 -9.07
C THR A 214 6.46 24.80 -8.85
N SER A 215 7.76 24.58 -8.65
CA SER A 215 8.41 23.26 -8.50
C SER A 215 8.23 22.72 -7.08
N LEU A 216 8.47 23.57 -6.07
CA LEU A 216 8.10 23.27 -4.69
C LEU A 216 6.59 23.12 -4.52
N ASN A 217 5.79 23.96 -5.19
CA ASN A 217 4.34 23.78 -5.19
C ASN A 217 3.91 22.45 -5.77
N ARG A 218 4.59 21.93 -6.80
CA ARG A 218 4.27 20.62 -7.37
C ARG A 218 4.63 19.48 -6.43
N LEU A 219 5.83 19.51 -5.85
CA LEU A 219 6.31 18.52 -4.89
C LEU A 219 5.37 18.43 -3.68
N TYR A 220 4.93 19.57 -3.15
CA TYR A 220 4.02 19.63 -2.01
C TYR A 220 2.53 19.50 -2.38
N SER A 221 2.11 19.85 -3.61
CA SER A 221 0.76 19.55 -4.12
C SER A 221 0.51 18.06 -4.30
N CYS A 222 1.57 17.29 -4.58
CA CYS A 222 1.49 15.83 -4.62
C CYS A 222 1.28 15.27 -3.22
N LEU A 223 1.89 15.89 -2.20
CA LEU A 223 1.83 15.52 -0.78
C LEU A 223 0.58 16.04 -0.05
N SER A 224 -0.15 16.98 -0.67
CA SER A 224 -1.44 17.44 -0.16
C SER A 224 -2.56 16.57 -0.71
N ILE A 225 -3.34 16.01 0.19
CA ILE A 225 -4.70 15.60 -0.14
C ILE A 225 -5.41 16.87 -0.58
N ASP A 226 -5.87 16.91 -1.84
CA ASP A 226 -6.49 18.06 -2.50
C ASP A 226 -7.19 18.99 -1.49
N SER A 227 -6.52 20.09 -1.14
CA SER A 227 -6.97 21.02 -0.12
C SER A 227 -8.23 21.78 -0.53
N THR A 228 -8.65 21.67 -1.80
CA THR A 228 -9.94 22.17 -2.28
C THR A 228 -11.10 21.24 -1.89
N LYS A 229 -10.83 19.95 -1.68
CA LYS A 229 -11.76 18.97 -1.08
C LYS A 229 -11.46 18.83 0.39
N LEU A 230 -11.90 19.82 1.16
CA LEU A 230 -11.65 19.97 2.61
C LEU A 230 -11.96 18.68 3.42
N THR A 231 -12.89 17.84 2.95
CA THR A 231 -13.24 16.52 3.53
C THR A 231 -13.81 15.55 2.50
N PHE A 232 -13.65 14.24 2.74
CA PHE A 232 -14.30 13.17 1.98
C PHE A 232 -15.79 13.05 2.34
N SER A 233 -16.62 12.56 1.42
CA SER A 233 -18.07 12.40 1.63
C SER A 233 -18.42 11.24 2.57
N LYS A 234 -17.53 10.27 2.71
CA LYS A 234 -17.72 9.02 3.47
C LYS A 234 -16.84 8.97 4.73
N PRO A 235 -17.32 8.35 5.83
CA PRO A 235 -16.53 8.09 7.02
C PRO A 235 -15.21 7.34 6.76
N LEU A 236 -14.11 7.89 7.28
CA LEU A 236 -12.77 7.32 7.22
C LEU A 236 -12.18 7.21 8.63
N ILE A 237 -11.70 6.02 9.00
CA ILE A 237 -11.08 5.76 10.31
C ILE A 237 -9.57 5.55 10.13
N ALA A 238 -8.73 6.26 10.88
CA ALA A 238 -7.31 5.97 10.97
C ALA A 238 -7.06 4.87 12.01
N ALA A 239 -6.47 3.75 11.57
CA ALA A 239 -5.97 2.69 12.44
C ALA A 239 -4.45 2.87 12.63
N ILE A 240 -4.06 3.39 13.79
CA ILE A 240 -2.69 3.83 14.08
C ILE A 240 -1.97 2.73 14.86
N ALA A 241 -1.07 2.01 14.19
CA ALA A 241 -0.05 1.18 14.82
C ALA A 241 1.26 1.96 14.94
N GLY A 242 2.01 1.77 16.03
CA GLY A 242 3.28 2.47 16.26
C GLY A 242 3.19 3.98 16.06
N LYS A 243 4.04 4.56 15.21
CA LYS A 243 4.19 6.01 15.10
C LYS A 243 3.39 6.64 13.95
N ALA A 244 2.79 7.80 14.23
CA ALA A 244 2.20 8.73 13.25
C ALA A 244 2.86 10.11 13.42
N ILE A 245 3.79 10.47 12.53
CA ILE A 245 4.67 11.64 12.71
C ILE A 245 4.59 12.60 11.53
N GLY A 246 4.57 13.91 11.79
CA GLY A 246 4.56 14.97 10.77
C GLY A 246 3.39 14.81 9.80
N ALA A 247 3.68 14.66 8.50
CA ALA A 247 2.67 14.37 7.49
C ALA A 247 1.85 13.10 7.80
N GLY A 248 2.45 12.11 8.47
CA GLY A 248 1.73 10.93 8.95
C GLY A 248 0.68 11.26 10.01
N LEU A 249 0.97 12.18 10.94
CA LEU A 249 -0.03 12.70 11.87
C LEU A 249 -1.11 13.48 11.12
N GLU A 250 -0.75 14.35 10.18
CA GLU A 250 -1.70 15.11 9.36
C GLU A 250 -2.69 14.22 8.59
N LEU A 251 -2.25 13.06 8.07
CA LEU A 251 -3.14 12.07 7.47
C LEU A 251 -4.20 11.56 8.47
N THR A 252 -3.81 11.32 9.73
CA THR A 252 -4.78 10.91 10.76
C THR A 252 -5.76 12.03 11.13
N LEU A 253 -5.34 13.30 11.04
CA LEU A 253 -6.21 14.46 11.27
C LEU A 253 -7.25 14.62 10.15
N ALA A 254 -6.94 14.16 8.94
CA ALA A 254 -7.88 14.15 7.82
C ALA A 254 -8.98 13.07 7.96
N CYS A 255 -8.77 12.07 8.81
CA CYS A 255 -9.75 11.03 9.11
C CYS A 255 -10.79 11.53 10.13
N ASP A 256 -11.99 10.96 10.13
CA ASP A 256 -13.04 11.30 11.09
C ASP A 256 -12.69 10.82 12.49
N LEU A 257 -12.25 9.56 12.56
CA LEU A 257 -12.02 8.85 13.81
C LEU A 257 -10.61 8.25 13.81
N ARG A 258 -10.02 8.15 14.99
CA ARG A 258 -8.69 7.59 15.23
C ARG A 258 -8.75 6.49 16.27
N VAL A 259 -8.27 5.32 15.90
CA VAL A 259 -8.07 4.16 16.78
C VAL A 259 -6.57 3.93 16.85
N ALA A 260 -5.98 4.06 18.03
CA ALA A 260 -4.54 3.92 18.22
C ALA A 260 -4.21 2.68 19.06
N GLU A 261 -3.03 2.13 18.86
CA GLU A 261 -2.47 1.10 19.73
C GLU A 261 -1.87 1.73 20.99
N ILE A 262 -1.82 0.98 22.08
CA ILE A 262 -1.41 1.49 23.41
C ILE A 262 0.02 2.07 23.41
N ASP A 263 0.88 1.56 22.54
CA ASP A 263 2.27 1.98 22.34
C ASP A 263 2.42 3.03 21.23
N SER A 264 1.32 3.52 20.65
CA SER A 264 1.38 4.50 19.59
C SER A 264 1.87 5.87 20.06
N ILE A 265 2.60 6.54 19.17
CA ILE A 265 3.14 7.89 19.38
C ILE A 265 2.69 8.78 18.23
N LEU A 266 2.06 9.91 18.57
CA LEU A 266 1.63 10.95 17.64
C LEU A 266 2.50 12.19 17.85
N SER A 267 3.09 12.74 16.79
CA SER A 267 3.93 13.94 16.92
C SER A 267 3.97 14.76 15.64
N LEU A 268 4.14 16.08 15.76
CA LEU A 268 4.24 17.02 14.64
C LEU A 268 5.62 17.09 13.99
N HIS A 269 6.49 16.11 14.25
CA HIS A 269 7.94 16.18 14.02
C HIS A 269 8.63 17.15 15.00
N LYS A 270 9.91 16.89 15.29
CA LYS A 270 10.71 17.79 16.11
C LYS A 270 10.90 19.12 15.37
N ARG A 271 10.58 20.24 16.02
CA ARG A 271 10.85 21.63 15.59
C ARG A 271 12.24 21.82 14.94
N LYS A 272 13.22 21.01 15.37
CA LYS A 272 14.60 20.98 14.85
C LYS A 272 14.74 20.78 13.34
N HIS A 273 13.71 20.30 12.64
CA HIS A 273 13.77 20.10 11.19
C HIS A 273 13.22 21.29 10.38
N CYS A 274 12.61 22.28 11.05
CA CYS A 274 12.03 23.46 10.41
C CYS A 274 11.06 23.14 9.25
N ILE A 275 10.30 22.06 9.39
CA ILE A 275 9.25 21.66 8.42
C ILE A 275 7.89 22.00 9.03
N PRO A 276 7.19 23.02 8.52
CA PRO A 276 5.86 23.35 8.98
C PRO A 276 4.80 22.37 8.46
N MET A 277 3.65 22.36 9.13
CA MET A 277 2.46 21.65 8.66
C MET A 277 1.92 22.32 7.40
N MET A 278 1.43 21.54 6.44
CA MET A 278 0.98 22.03 5.13
C MET A 278 -0.32 21.38 4.64
N ASN A 279 -0.89 20.45 5.39
CA ASN A 279 -2.04 19.63 4.99
C ASN A 279 -3.28 19.93 5.83
N MET A 280 -3.57 21.22 6.06
CA MET A 280 -4.68 21.69 6.90
C MET A 280 -4.52 21.35 8.37
N GLY A 281 -3.34 20.92 8.79
CA GLY A 281 -3.15 20.40 10.13
C GLY A 281 -3.18 21.49 11.21
N THR A 282 -2.72 22.71 10.93
CA THR A 282 -2.88 23.87 11.84
C THR A 282 -4.33 24.31 11.99
N ILE A 283 -5.20 23.88 11.07
CA ILE A 283 -6.63 24.19 11.10
C ILE A 283 -7.42 23.05 11.74
N ARG A 284 -7.10 21.80 11.41
CA ARG A 284 -7.78 20.60 11.93
C ARG A 284 -7.44 20.31 13.39
N LEU A 285 -6.16 20.44 13.77
CA LEU A 285 -5.69 20.10 15.11
C LEU A 285 -6.43 20.90 16.22
N PRO A 286 -6.50 22.24 16.19
CA PRO A 286 -7.25 23.00 17.21
C PRO A 286 -8.76 22.72 17.17
N GLY A 287 -9.33 22.35 16.01
CA GLY A 287 -10.72 21.90 15.93
C GLY A 287 -10.99 20.57 16.65
N LEU A 288 -9.95 19.74 16.82
CA LEU A 288 -10.04 18.43 17.49
C LEU A 288 -9.70 18.50 18.98
N ILE A 289 -8.62 19.20 19.36
CA ILE A 289 -8.08 19.19 20.73
C ILE A 289 -8.10 20.56 21.42
N GLY A 290 -8.62 21.59 20.76
CA GLY A 290 -8.62 22.96 21.27
C GLY A 290 -7.26 23.66 21.15
N LEU A 291 -7.30 25.00 21.17
CA LEU A 291 -6.13 25.84 20.88
C LEU A 291 -4.92 25.57 21.79
N SER A 292 -5.14 25.48 23.10
CA SER A 292 -4.04 25.37 24.07
C SER A 292 -3.24 24.08 23.91
N ARG A 293 -3.92 22.94 23.71
CA ARG A 293 -3.27 21.64 23.50
C ARG A 293 -2.56 21.58 22.14
N SER A 294 -3.14 22.19 21.11
CA SER A 294 -2.48 22.34 19.81
C SER A 294 -1.19 23.15 19.91
N LEU A 295 -1.23 24.30 20.60
CA LEU A 295 -0.05 25.13 20.79
C LEU A 295 1.03 24.44 21.61
N ASP A 296 0.67 23.66 22.64
CA ASP A 296 1.62 22.83 23.36
C ASP A 296 2.37 21.87 22.41
N MET A 297 1.65 21.10 21.59
CA MET A 297 2.27 20.21 20.61
C MET A 297 3.12 20.97 19.56
N ILE A 298 2.61 22.08 19.01
CA ILE A 298 3.27 22.84 17.94
C ILE A 298 4.52 23.56 18.44
N LEU A 299 4.45 24.20 19.60
CA LEU A 299 5.53 25.03 20.13
C LEU A 299 6.65 24.18 20.73
N THR A 300 6.30 23.09 21.43
CA THR A 300 7.29 22.19 22.06
C THR A 300 7.81 21.12 21.09
N GLY A 301 7.02 20.73 20.10
CA GLY A 301 7.32 19.59 19.23
C GLY A 301 7.36 18.26 19.99
N ARG A 302 6.74 18.17 21.17
CA ARG A 302 6.75 16.97 22.00
C ARG A 302 6.00 15.81 21.36
N GLU A 303 6.27 14.61 21.88
CA GLU A 303 5.54 13.40 21.54
C GLU A 303 4.26 13.31 22.39
N LEU A 304 3.19 12.79 21.78
CA LEU A 304 1.90 12.53 22.43
C LEU A 304 1.62 11.03 22.37
N HIS A 305 1.65 10.37 23.52
CA HIS A 305 1.40 8.93 23.63
C HIS A 305 -0.09 8.62 23.57
N ALA A 306 -0.46 7.40 23.15
CA ALA A 306 -1.84 7.01 22.87
C ALA A 306 -2.85 7.33 24.00
N ASN A 307 -2.51 7.10 25.27
CA ASN A 307 -3.38 7.40 26.40
C ASN A 307 -3.60 8.91 26.58
N GLU A 308 -2.53 9.71 26.47
CA GLU A 308 -2.65 11.17 26.54
C GLU A 308 -3.40 11.70 25.32
N ALA A 309 -3.19 11.11 24.14
CA ALA A 309 -3.92 11.43 22.93
C ALA A 309 -5.43 11.14 23.07
N LEU A 310 -5.82 10.10 23.80
CA LEU A 310 -7.20 9.81 24.16
C LEU A 310 -7.77 10.89 25.10
N GLU A 311 -7.04 11.27 26.16
CA GLU A 311 -7.43 12.35 27.07
C GLU A 311 -7.54 13.72 26.38
N PHE A 312 -6.72 13.94 25.35
CA PHE A 312 -6.76 15.15 24.54
C PHE A 312 -8.01 15.20 23.65
N GLY A 313 -8.65 14.06 23.40
CA GLY A 313 -9.69 13.91 22.38
C GLY A 313 -9.13 13.74 20.96
N LEU A 314 -7.81 13.61 20.82
CA LEU A 314 -7.17 13.37 19.53
C LEU A 314 -7.43 11.94 19.07
N VAL A 315 -7.33 10.95 19.96
CA VAL A 315 -7.65 9.55 19.68
C VAL A 315 -9.02 9.22 20.25
N ASN A 316 -9.85 8.48 19.51
CA ASN A 316 -11.19 8.10 19.96
C ASN A 316 -11.19 6.79 20.75
N ARG A 317 -10.25 5.87 20.44
CA ARG A 317 -10.10 4.57 21.11
C ARG A 317 -8.64 4.15 21.16
N VAL A 318 -8.23 3.62 22.30
CA VAL A 318 -6.93 2.96 22.48
C VAL A 318 -7.14 1.45 22.54
N THR A 319 -6.24 0.69 21.91
CA THR A 319 -6.36 -0.75 21.72
C THR A 319 -5.03 -1.45 22.02
N PRO A 320 -5.02 -2.77 22.29
CA PRO A 320 -3.77 -3.53 22.35
C PRO A 320 -2.99 -3.45 21.04
N THR A 321 -1.66 -3.52 21.12
CA THR A 321 -0.76 -3.57 19.97
C THR A 321 -1.12 -4.71 19.01
N GLY A 322 -1.07 -4.46 17.70
CA GLY A 322 -1.47 -5.35 16.62
C GLY A 322 -2.97 -5.46 16.38
N THR A 323 -3.82 -4.65 17.01
CA THR A 323 -5.29 -4.79 16.92
C THR A 323 -6.04 -3.57 16.37
N ALA A 324 -5.36 -2.45 16.10
CA ALA A 324 -6.03 -1.21 15.69
C ALA A 324 -6.85 -1.38 14.40
N ILE A 325 -6.32 -2.10 13.39
CA ILE A 325 -7.05 -2.36 12.12
C ILE A 325 -8.33 -3.14 12.38
N GLY A 326 -8.24 -4.25 13.13
CA GLY A 326 -9.39 -5.10 13.43
C GLY A 326 -10.47 -4.37 14.24
N VAL A 327 -10.07 -3.51 15.18
CA VAL A 327 -11.02 -2.67 15.95
C VAL A 327 -11.65 -1.60 15.06
N SER A 328 -10.90 -0.97 14.16
CA SER A 328 -11.42 0.00 13.19
C SER A 328 -12.43 -0.64 12.22
N VAL A 329 -12.14 -1.85 11.73
CA VAL A 329 -13.07 -2.60 10.87
C VAL A 329 -14.35 -2.97 11.63
N LYS A 330 -14.26 -3.39 12.90
CA LYS A 330 -15.45 -3.64 13.72
C LYS A 330 -16.25 -2.35 13.97
N MET A 331 -15.56 -1.23 14.19
CA MET A 331 -16.18 0.05 14.42
C MET A 331 -16.93 0.55 13.19
N ILE A 332 -16.31 0.44 12.01
CA ILE A 332 -16.95 0.85 10.77
C ILE A 332 -18.16 -0.05 10.49
N ASP A 333 -18.00 -1.37 10.56
CA ASP A 333 -19.10 -2.33 10.36
C ASP A 333 -20.28 -2.05 11.30
N ALA A 334 -20.01 -1.72 12.58
CA ALA A 334 -21.05 -1.34 13.53
C ALA A 334 -21.80 -0.05 13.15
N ILE A 335 -21.11 0.99 12.66
CA ILE A 335 -21.73 2.24 12.19
C ILE A 335 -22.71 1.95 11.04
N TYR A 336 -22.33 1.11 10.09
CA TYR A 336 -23.14 0.86 8.89
C TYR A 336 -24.22 -0.21 9.04
N ARG A 337 -24.24 -0.96 10.15
CA ARG A 337 -25.39 -1.79 10.52
C ARG A 337 -26.57 -0.97 11.05
N LEU A 338 -26.35 0.30 11.41
CA LEU A 338 -27.43 1.20 11.82
C LEU A 338 -28.20 1.71 10.59
N PRO A 339 -29.53 1.88 10.69
CA PRO A 339 -30.32 2.49 9.62
C PRO A 339 -29.96 3.98 9.43
N GLY A 340 -30.26 4.54 8.27
CA GLY A 340 -30.17 5.99 8.03
C GLY A 340 -28.81 6.48 7.50
N LEU A 341 -28.20 5.75 6.58
CA LEU A 341 -26.91 6.11 5.97
C LEU A 341 -26.84 7.55 5.44
N SER A 342 -27.90 8.01 4.76
CA SER A 342 -27.98 9.39 4.26
C SER A 342 -28.05 10.43 5.38
N ALA A 343 -28.74 10.11 6.49
CA ALA A 343 -28.79 10.98 7.66
C ALA A 343 -27.42 11.07 8.34
N LEU A 344 -26.73 9.93 8.50
CA LEU A 344 -25.35 9.89 9.01
C LEU A 344 -24.41 10.80 8.20
N TYR A 345 -24.47 10.72 6.87
CA TYR A 345 -23.63 11.56 6.01
C TYR A 345 -23.98 13.05 6.10
N ALA A 346 -25.27 13.38 6.21
CA ALA A 346 -25.71 14.76 6.38
C ALA A 346 -25.23 15.34 7.72
N ASP A 347 -25.45 14.62 8.82
CA ASP A 347 -25.03 15.04 10.16
C ASP A 347 -23.51 15.18 10.24
N ARG A 348 -22.77 14.19 9.74
CA ARG A 348 -21.31 14.23 9.64
C ARG A 348 -20.85 15.46 8.86
N SER A 349 -21.39 15.68 7.66
CA SER A 349 -21.02 16.82 6.82
C SER A 349 -21.29 18.16 7.50
N ASN A 350 -22.40 18.26 8.23
CA ASN A 350 -22.76 19.47 8.97
C ASN A 350 -21.84 19.73 10.16
N VAL A 351 -21.49 18.70 10.95
CA VAL A 351 -20.56 18.84 12.09
C VAL A 351 -19.16 19.22 11.61
N ILE A 352 -18.68 18.59 10.54
CA ILE A 352 -17.40 18.94 9.92
C ILE A 352 -17.43 20.41 9.50
N ARG A 353 -18.44 20.82 8.72
CA ARG A 353 -18.57 22.21 8.27
C ARG A 353 -18.70 23.20 9.42
N ALA A 354 -19.41 22.86 10.50
CA ALA A 354 -19.61 23.71 11.67
C ALA A 354 -18.34 23.85 12.53
N SER A 355 -17.64 22.74 12.81
CA SER A 355 -16.36 22.77 13.53
C SER A 355 -15.27 23.50 12.74
N GLN A 356 -15.38 23.45 11.41
CA GLN A 356 -14.46 24.06 10.47
C GLN A 356 -15.07 25.29 9.79
N TYR A 357 -16.03 25.98 10.42
CA TYR A 357 -16.76 27.10 9.78
C TYR A 357 -15.84 28.28 9.40
N SER A 358 -14.62 28.31 9.94
CA SER A 358 -13.54 29.22 9.53
C SER A 358 -12.75 28.75 8.30
N MET A 359 -12.88 27.50 7.85
CA MET A 359 -12.30 26.99 6.61
C MET A 359 -13.04 27.53 5.39
N ASN A 360 -12.81 28.80 5.08
CA ASN A 360 -12.80 29.17 3.68
C ASN A 360 -11.54 28.54 3.05
N SER A 361 -11.62 28.18 1.77
CA SER A 361 -10.46 27.78 0.96
C SER A 361 -9.26 28.74 1.11
N GLU A 362 -9.52 29.97 1.54
CA GLU A 362 -8.54 30.98 1.89
C GLU A 362 -7.65 30.60 3.08
N LEU A 363 -8.16 30.06 4.19
CA LEU A 363 -7.29 29.69 5.34
C LEU A 363 -6.34 28.55 4.99
N ALA A 364 -6.82 27.55 4.25
CA ALA A 364 -5.96 26.46 3.75
C ALA A 364 -4.87 27.01 2.81
N LYS A 365 -5.21 27.96 1.93
CA LYS A 365 -4.24 28.67 1.09
C LYS A 365 -3.26 29.50 1.93
N MET A 366 -3.72 30.16 2.99
CA MET A 366 -2.88 30.97 3.88
C MET A 366 -1.89 30.09 4.64
N GLU A 367 -2.36 29.03 5.31
CA GLU A 367 -1.49 28.05 5.98
C GLU A 367 -0.43 27.54 5.00
N TYR A 368 -0.86 27.08 3.83
CA TYR A 368 0.04 26.55 2.82
C TYR A 368 1.10 27.58 2.39
N ASN A 369 0.70 28.82 2.12
CA ASN A 369 1.62 29.88 1.70
C ASN A 369 2.60 30.28 2.81
N GLU A 370 2.14 30.41 4.05
CA GLU A 370 2.98 30.73 5.21
C GLU A 370 3.98 29.60 5.50
N ALA A 371 3.50 28.36 5.51
CA ALA A 371 4.30 27.17 5.70
C ALA A 371 5.36 27.04 4.58
N LEU A 372 4.98 27.25 3.33
CA LEU A 372 5.90 27.23 2.20
C LEU A 372 6.98 28.32 2.32
N ASN A 373 6.62 29.52 2.75
CA ASN A 373 7.58 30.61 2.95
C ASN A 373 8.55 30.30 4.09
N ALA A 374 8.05 29.79 5.22
CA ALA A 374 8.90 29.39 6.34
C ALA A 374 9.88 28.27 5.95
N PHE A 375 9.39 27.25 5.22
CA PHE A 375 10.22 26.16 4.73
C PHE A 375 11.33 26.64 3.78
N LYS A 376 11.04 27.60 2.89
CA LYS A 376 12.06 28.20 2.00
C LYS A 376 13.15 28.93 2.74
N ASN A 377 12.79 29.67 3.79
CA ASN A 377 13.73 30.50 4.53
C ASN A 377 14.68 29.67 5.40
N GLU A 378 14.15 28.66 6.08
CA GLU A 378 14.90 27.92 7.10
C GLU A 378 15.01 26.42 6.81
N GLY A 379 13.92 25.79 6.35
CA GLY A 379 13.84 24.35 6.13
C GLY A 379 14.83 23.82 5.07
N ILE A 380 15.02 24.55 3.97
CA ILE A 380 15.99 24.18 2.91
C ILE A 380 17.42 24.15 3.46
N ASN A 381 17.78 25.12 4.31
CA ASN A 381 19.14 25.18 4.89
C ASN A 381 19.40 24.01 5.82
N VAL A 382 18.43 23.63 6.67
CA VAL A 382 18.53 22.47 7.55
C VAL A 382 18.69 21.16 6.76
N ILE A 383 18.03 21.05 5.61
CA ILE A 383 18.20 19.91 4.70
C ILE A 383 19.61 19.90 4.10
N ASN A 384 20.10 21.04 3.66
CA ASN A 384 21.45 21.18 3.10
C ASN A 384 22.56 20.94 4.12
N GLU A 385 22.40 21.36 5.37
CA GLU A 385 23.36 21.07 6.45
C GLU A 385 23.46 19.57 6.76
N LYS A 386 22.31 18.87 6.79
CA LYS A 386 22.29 17.41 6.93
C LYS A 386 22.98 16.67 5.78
N LEU A 387 22.99 17.26 4.58
CA LEU A 387 23.69 16.71 3.43
C LEU A 387 25.21 16.84 3.54
N SER A 388 25.69 17.97 4.09
CA SER A 388 27.12 18.18 4.30
C SER A 388 27.71 17.34 5.44
N ASP A 389 26.88 16.93 6.41
CA ASP A 389 27.27 16.10 7.55
C ASP A 389 27.27 14.59 7.23
N GLN A 390 26.87 14.16 6.03
CA GLN A 390 27.07 12.77 5.61
C GLN A 390 28.55 12.56 5.29
N PRO A 391 29.26 11.61 5.95
CA PRO A 391 30.66 11.36 5.66
C PRO A 391 30.80 10.97 4.19
N THR A 392 31.56 11.75 3.44
CA THR A 392 31.99 11.40 2.09
C THR A 392 32.76 10.09 2.17
N THR A 393 32.12 8.98 1.80
CA THR A 393 32.83 7.75 1.43
C THR A 393 33.49 7.95 0.07
N GLU A 394 34.42 8.91 0.00
CA GLU A 394 35.43 8.91 -1.05
C GLU A 394 36.57 8.02 -0.56
N ARG A 395 36.64 6.85 -1.19
CA ARG A 395 37.81 5.98 -1.16
C ARG A 395 39.03 6.81 -1.52
N GLU A 396 39.89 7.09 -0.54
CA GLU A 396 41.33 7.27 -0.79
C GLU A 396 41.91 5.93 -1.25
N CYS A 397 41.64 5.56 -2.50
CA CYS A 397 42.57 4.77 -3.29
C CYS A 397 43.42 5.76 -4.07
N ASN A 398 44.51 6.26 -3.46
CA ASN A 398 45.78 6.53 -4.15
C ASN A 398 46.86 7.06 -3.19
N GLY A 399 47.86 6.21 -2.93
CA GLY A 399 49.26 6.65 -2.91
C GLY A 399 49.95 6.81 -1.56
N LYS A 400 50.52 5.72 -1.05
CA LYS A 400 52.00 5.54 -0.98
C LYS A 400 52.37 4.09 -0.71
#